data_AF-A0A645HID8-F1
#
_entry.id   AF-A0A645HID8-F1
#
_cell.length_a   1.000
_cell.length_b   1.000
_cell.length_c   1.000
_cell.angle_alpha   90.00
_cell.angle_beta   90.00
_cell.angle_gamma   90.00
#
_symmetry.space_group_name_H-M   'P 1'
#
loop_
_entity.id
_entity.type
_entity.pdbx_description
1 polymer ?
#
loop_
_entity_poly.entity_id
_entity_poly.type
_entity_poly.pdbx_seq_one_letter_code
_entity_poly.pdbx_strand_id
1 'polypeptide(L)'
;MRLQTRRRKAYTERIPQCKNEIHNILQRANIKLASYLSDIYGVTGIELLEMFIDGEVITEKTILPKIHRKIKATATELVEAMDGKLSFEVQFLLGQSLEHYRHSVNQVEEITVVIKQYILERFEREYNLLVELPRFSVIVACMILSEVGLNVEDFKSQGNLALWAGVCPGSYESAQIKKSSHTQKRK
;
A
#
# COMPACT_ATOMS: atom_id res chain seq x y z
N MET A 1 10.79 -7.45 16.62
CA MET A 1 9.40 -7.11 16.25
C MET A 1 9.23 -5.67 15.81
N ARG A 2 9.58 -4.67 16.65
CA ARG A 2 9.51 -3.25 16.28
C ARG A 2 10.31 -2.87 15.01
N LEU A 3 11.41 -3.57 14.73
CA LEU A 3 12.18 -3.34 13.49
C LEU A 3 11.41 -3.82 12.26
N GLN A 4 10.75 -4.99 12.35
CA GLN A 4 9.95 -5.57 11.28
C GLN A 4 8.72 -4.69 10.96
N THR A 5 8.02 -4.20 11.98
CA THR A 5 6.87 -3.28 11.80
C THR A 5 7.28 -1.98 11.12
N ARG A 6 8.41 -1.38 11.53
CA ARG A 6 8.98 -0.18 10.91
C ARG A 6 9.40 -0.44 9.46
N ARG A 7 10.04 -1.57 9.17
CA ARG A 7 10.44 -1.95 7.81
C ARG A 7 9.23 -2.15 6.91
N ARG A 8 8.18 -2.85 7.38
CA ARG A 8 6.91 -2.99 6.66
C ARG A 8 6.28 -1.63 6.35
N LYS A 9 6.27 -0.72 7.33
CA LYS A 9 5.76 0.65 7.16
C LYS A 9 6.54 1.37 6.05
N ALA A 10 7.87 1.30 6.08
CA ALA A 10 8.71 1.93 5.05
C ALA A 10 8.39 1.42 3.63
N TYR A 11 8.21 0.11 3.43
CA TYR A 11 7.77 -0.40 2.12
C TYR A 11 6.34 -0.01 1.75
N THR A 12 5.44 0.04 2.73
CA THR A 12 4.06 0.53 2.52
C THR A 12 4.06 1.98 2.02
N GLU A 13 4.93 2.82 2.56
CA GLU A 13 5.09 4.22 2.15
C GLU A 13 5.78 4.38 0.78
N ARG A 14 6.55 3.39 0.34
CA ARG A 14 7.14 3.35 -1.02
C ARG A 14 6.12 3.02 -2.10
N ILE A 15 5.12 2.20 -1.81
CA ILE A 15 4.12 1.77 -2.80
C ILE A 15 3.48 2.98 -3.53
N PRO A 16 2.93 4.00 -2.84
CA PRO A 16 2.38 5.19 -3.50
C PRO A 16 3.40 5.94 -4.37
N GLN A 17 4.67 5.94 -4.00
CA GLN A 17 5.74 6.60 -4.76
C GLN A 17 5.95 5.88 -6.10
N CYS A 18 6.08 4.55 -6.08
CA CYS A 18 6.17 3.74 -7.29
C CYS A 18 4.92 3.88 -8.18
N LYS A 19 3.72 3.91 -7.57
CA LYS A 19 2.47 4.14 -8.30
C LYS A 19 2.49 5.49 -9.03
N ASN A 20 2.89 6.55 -8.35
CA ASN A 20 2.98 7.88 -8.94
C ASN A 20 4.02 7.95 -10.07
N GLU A 21 5.16 7.28 -9.92
CA GLU A 21 6.16 7.17 -10.98
C GLU A 21 5.57 6.50 -12.23
N ILE A 22 4.88 5.37 -12.08
CA ILE A 22 4.20 4.68 -13.18
C ILE A 22 3.18 5.61 -13.85
N HIS A 23 2.31 6.28 -13.09
CA HIS A 23 1.36 7.24 -13.65
C HIS A 23 2.03 8.37 -14.43
N ASN A 24 3.13 8.92 -13.92
CA ASN A 24 3.88 9.98 -14.60
C ASN A 24 4.51 9.49 -15.92
N ILE A 25 5.03 8.26 -15.94
CA ILE A 25 5.60 7.65 -17.16
C ILE A 25 4.49 7.47 -18.21
N LEU A 26 3.36 6.88 -17.83
CA LEU A 26 2.21 6.68 -18.71
C LEU A 26 1.71 8.01 -19.29
N GLN A 27 1.57 9.05 -18.45
CA GLN A 27 1.12 10.36 -18.89
C GLN A 27 2.09 11.01 -19.89
N ARG A 28 3.41 10.91 -19.66
CA ARG A 28 4.43 11.45 -20.57
C ARG A 28 4.47 10.71 -21.91
N ALA A 29 4.12 9.42 -21.91
CA ALA A 29 3.98 8.61 -23.11
C ALA A 29 2.61 8.77 -23.80
N ASN A 30 1.71 9.62 -23.29
CA ASN A 30 0.33 9.78 -23.78
C ASN A 30 -0.51 8.49 -23.71
N ILE A 31 -0.23 7.63 -22.72
CA ILE A 31 -0.99 6.40 -22.44
C ILE A 31 -2.06 6.71 -21.41
N LYS A 32 -3.31 6.36 -21.71
CA LYS A 32 -4.51 6.76 -20.93
C LYS A 32 -5.19 5.60 -20.19
N LEU A 33 -4.46 4.51 -19.92
CA LEU A 33 -4.99 3.34 -19.18
C LEU A 33 -5.67 3.72 -17.86
N ALA A 34 -5.16 4.74 -17.15
CA ALA A 34 -5.74 5.23 -15.89
C ALA A 34 -7.17 5.80 -16.00
N SER A 35 -7.60 6.15 -17.21
CA SER A 35 -8.95 6.66 -17.46
C SER A 35 -9.97 5.53 -17.71
N TYR A 36 -9.49 4.36 -18.11
CA TYR A 36 -10.34 3.22 -18.51
C TYR A 36 -10.33 2.08 -17.48
N LEU A 37 -9.26 1.97 -16.70
CA LEU A 37 -9.12 0.98 -15.63
C LEU A 37 -9.31 1.63 -14.27
N SER A 38 -10.25 1.10 -13.48
CA SER A 38 -10.44 1.52 -12.08
C SER A 38 -9.24 1.16 -11.20
N ASP A 39 -8.48 0.13 -11.58
CA ASP A 39 -7.25 -0.26 -10.92
C ASP A 39 -6.24 -0.79 -11.96
N ILE A 40 -5.22 0.02 -12.26
CA ILE A 40 -4.11 -0.36 -13.15
C ILE A 40 -3.21 -1.43 -12.50
N TYR A 41 -3.23 -1.53 -11.18
CA TYR A 41 -2.37 -2.46 -10.44
C TYR A 41 -3.05 -3.82 -10.19
N GLY A 42 -4.28 -4.00 -10.68
CA GLY A 42 -4.95 -5.28 -10.74
C GLY A 42 -4.47 -6.15 -11.90
N VAL A 43 -4.91 -7.41 -11.94
CA VAL A 43 -4.44 -8.43 -12.90
C VAL A 43 -4.41 -7.92 -14.35
N THR A 44 -5.55 -7.46 -14.89
CA THR A 44 -5.61 -6.97 -16.27
C THR A 44 -4.70 -5.75 -16.50
N GLY A 45 -4.65 -4.80 -15.56
CA GLY A 45 -3.81 -3.62 -15.74
C GLY A 45 -2.32 -3.96 -15.76
N ILE A 46 -1.88 -4.88 -14.89
CA ILE A 46 -0.51 -5.40 -14.85
C ILE A 46 -0.17 -6.14 -16.15
N GLU A 47 -1.05 -7.03 -16.64
CA GLU A 47 -0.82 -7.73 -17.91
C GLU A 47 -0.69 -6.77 -19.09
N LEU A 48 -1.51 -5.71 -19.13
CA LEU A 48 -1.41 -4.68 -20.19
C LEU A 48 -0.12 -3.87 -20.08
N LEU A 49 0.33 -3.55 -18.87
CA LEU A 49 1.63 -2.90 -18.66
C LEU A 49 2.80 -3.80 -19.07
N GLU A 50 2.72 -5.11 -18.80
CA GLU A 50 3.72 -6.09 -19.22
C GLU A 50 3.81 -6.18 -20.74
N MET A 51 2.69 -6.30 -21.45
CA MET A 51 2.67 -6.26 -22.92
C MET A 51 3.35 -4.99 -23.47
N PHE A 52 3.10 -3.85 -22.83
CA PHE A 52 3.72 -2.59 -23.20
C PHE A 52 5.25 -2.61 -22.98
N ILE A 53 5.70 -3.14 -21.84
CA ILE A 53 7.12 -3.26 -21.47
C ILE A 53 7.85 -4.22 -22.42
N ASP A 54 7.23 -5.34 -22.77
CA ASP A 54 7.79 -6.35 -23.67
C ASP A 54 7.82 -5.90 -25.13
N GLY A 55 7.24 -4.73 -25.44
CA GLY A 55 7.19 -4.17 -26.78
C GLY A 55 6.28 -4.96 -27.72
N GLU A 56 5.29 -5.68 -27.18
CA GLU A 56 4.34 -6.43 -27.99
C GLU A 56 3.50 -5.51 -28.88
N VAL A 57 3.04 -6.05 -30.02
CA VAL A 57 2.13 -5.33 -30.89
C VAL A 57 0.73 -5.32 -30.28
N ILE A 58 0.30 -4.15 -29.85
CA ILE A 58 -0.97 -3.95 -29.14
C ILE A 58 -2.09 -3.88 -30.18
N THR A 59 -2.93 -4.91 -30.20
CA THR A 59 -4.11 -5.01 -31.06
C THR A 59 -5.28 -5.57 -30.27
N GLU A 60 -6.50 -5.42 -30.78
CA GLU A 60 -7.67 -5.99 -30.09
C GLU A 60 -7.53 -7.50 -29.89
N LYS A 61 -6.93 -8.21 -30.85
CA LYS A 61 -6.71 -9.67 -30.77
C LYS A 61 -5.75 -10.05 -29.65
N THR A 62 -4.71 -9.25 -29.40
CA THR A 62 -3.72 -9.53 -28.34
C THR A 62 -4.23 -9.11 -26.97
N ILE A 63 -5.04 -8.04 -26.89
CA ILE A 63 -5.64 -7.57 -25.63
C ILE A 63 -6.83 -8.43 -25.17
N LEU A 64 -7.72 -8.87 -26.07
CA LEU A 64 -8.93 -9.62 -25.74
C LEU A 64 -8.75 -10.76 -24.71
N PRO A 65 -7.73 -11.65 -24.83
CA PRO A 65 -7.53 -12.72 -23.86
C PRO A 65 -7.10 -12.22 -22.46
N LYS A 66 -6.63 -10.98 -22.34
CA LYS A 66 -6.12 -10.35 -21.10
C LYS A 66 -7.19 -9.55 -20.35
N ILE A 67 -8.31 -9.23 -21.03
CA ILE A 67 -9.42 -8.49 -20.41
C ILE A 67 -10.25 -9.42 -19.54
N HIS A 68 -10.26 -9.16 -18.23
CA HIS A 68 -11.19 -9.81 -17.33
C HIS A 68 -12.62 -9.28 -17.49
N ARG A 69 -13.61 -10.17 -17.30
CA ARG A 69 -15.06 -9.88 -17.40
C ARG A 69 -15.55 -8.66 -16.58
N LYS A 70 -14.82 -8.24 -15.54
CA LYS A 70 -15.18 -7.09 -14.69
C LYS A 70 -14.73 -5.74 -15.24
N ILE A 71 -13.87 -5.73 -16.26
CA ILE A 71 -13.43 -4.51 -16.93
C ILE A 71 -14.59 -3.99 -17.80
N LYS A 72 -14.92 -2.71 -17.59
CA LYS A 72 -16.01 -2.04 -18.34
C LYS A 72 -15.56 -1.58 -19.72
N ALA A 73 -14.27 -1.26 -19.86
CA ALA A 73 -13.68 -0.83 -21.12
C ALA A 73 -13.64 -1.98 -22.13
N THR A 74 -13.95 -1.66 -23.37
CA THR A 74 -13.86 -2.55 -24.52
C THR A 74 -12.42 -2.75 -24.96
N ALA A 75 -12.14 -3.81 -25.73
CA ALA A 75 -10.81 -4.04 -26.29
C ALA A 75 -10.34 -2.87 -27.17
N THR A 76 -11.23 -2.31 -27.97
CA THR A 76 -10.97 -1.13 -28.82
C THR A 76 -10.53 0.08 -27.98
N GLU A 77 -11.28 0.42 -26.94
CA GLU A 77 -10.94 1.53 -26.04
C GLU A 77 -9.57 1.33 -25.36
N LEU A 78 -9.22 0.09 -25.01
CA LEU A 78 -7.91 -0.22 -24.41
C LEU A 78 -6.78 -0.13 -25.43
N VAL A 79 -6.98 -0.56 -26.67
CA VAL A 79 -5.99 -0.36 -27.75
C VAL A 79 -5.77 1.15 -27.95
N GLU A 80 -6.83 1.94 -28.08
CA GLU A 80 -6.74 3.39 -28.21
C GLU A 80 -6.07 4.05 -27.00
N ALA A 81 -6.35 3.56 -25.79
CA ALA A 81 -5.72 4.06 -24.57
C ALA A 81 -4.21 3.78 -24.52
N MET A 82 -3.75 2.74 -25.22
CA MET A 82 -2.35 2.34 -25.30
C MET A 82 -1.63 2.84 -26.56
N ASP A 83 -2.34 3.53 -27.46
CA ASP A 83 -1.80 4.18 -28.66
C ASP A 83 -1.01 5.45 -28.30
N GLY A 84 0.13 5.24 -27.64
CA GLY A 84 1.03 6.27 -27.15
C GLY A 84 2.45 6.16 -27.72
N LYS A 85 3.37 6.97 -27.18
CA LYS A 85 4.78 6.92 -27.55
C LYS A 85 5.46 5.70 -26.93
N LEU A 86 5.52 4.62 -27.69
CA LEU A 86 6.23 3.37 -27.40
C LEU A 86 7.74 3.50 -27.71
N SER A 87 8.46 4.27 -26.89
CA SER A 87 9.93 4.31 -26.98
C SER A 87 10.57 3.30 -26.03
N PHE A 88 11.76 2.81 -26.40
CA PHE A 88 12.54 1.91 -25.55
C PHE A 88 12.80 2.51 -24.16
N GLU A 89 13.05 3.82 -24.09
CA GLU A 89 13.27 4.54 -22.83
C GLU A 89 12.02 4.50 -21.93
N VAL A 90 10.82 4.66 -22.50
CA VAL A 90 9.56 4.57 -21.76
C VAL A 90 9.35 3.16 -21.23
N GLN A 91 9.53 2.14 -22.08
CA GLN A 91 9.39 0.73 -21.70
C GLN A 91 10.35 0.35 -20.57
N PHE A 92 11.62 0.76 -20.70
CA PHE A 92 12.65 0.51 -19.70
C PHE A 92 12.31 1.15 -18.35
N LEU A 93 11.94 2.44 -18.34
CA LEU A 93 11.59 3.14 -17.11
C LEU A 93 10.33 2.57 -16.47
N LEU A 94 9.31 2.24 -17.28
CA LEU A 94 8.07 1.62 -16.81
C LEU A 94 8.35 0.25 -16.18
N GLY A 95 9.20 -0.56 -16.80
CA GLY A 95 9.65 -1.85 -16.27
C GLY A 95 10.34 -1.71 -14.92
N GLN A 96 11.28 -0.77 -14.78
CA GLN A 96 11.94 -0.53 -13.49
C GLN A 96 10.98 -0.09 -12.39
N SER A 97 10.09 0.87 -12.67
CA SER A 97 9.11 1.34 -11.67
C SER A 97 8.11 0.24 -11.30
N LEU A 98 7.71 -0.60 -12.26
CA LEU A 98 6.82 -1.73 -12.02
C LEU A 98 7.49 -2.82 -11.16
N GLU A 99 8.77 -3.09 -11.39
CA GLU A 99 9.55 -4.01 -10.56
C GLU A 99 9.71 -3.49 -9.12
N HIS A 100 10.00 -2.20 -8.94
CA HIS A 100 10.04 -1.59 -7.61
C HIS A 100 8.70 -1.65 -6.87
N TYR A 101 7.60 -1.47 -7.62
CA TYR A 101 6.25 -1.64 -7.09
C TYR A 101 6.04 -3.09 -6.60
N ARG A 102 6.31 -4.10 -7.44
CA ARG A 102 6.17 -5.52 -7.08
C ARG A 102 7.04 -5.89 -5.89
N HIS A 103 8.30 -5.49 -5.90
CA HIS A 103 9.21 -5.72 -4.78
C HIS A 103 8.66 -5.13 -3.49
N SER A 104 8.16 -3.88 -3.52
CA SER A 104 7.61 -3.23 -2.32
C SER A 104 6.35 -3.94 -1.80
N VAL A 105 5.46 -4.38 -2.70
CA VAL A 105 4.27 -5.16 -2.34
C VAL A 105 4.67 -6.50 -1.71
N ASN A 106 5.55 -7.25 -2.36
CA ASN A 106 6.03 -8.55 -1.88
C ASN A 106 6.70 -8.42 -0.51
N GLN A 107 7.53 -7.40 -0.31
CA GLN A 107 8.17 -7.15 0.99
C GLN A 107 7.14 -6.81 2.09
N VAL A 108 6.05 -6.10 1.76
CA VAL A 108 4.96 -5.87 2.73
C VAL A 108 4.28 -7.17 3.10
N GLU A 109 4.02 -8.06 2.14
CA GLU A 109 3.38 -9.36 2.35
C GLU A 109 4.26 -10.31 3.17
N GLU A 110 5.51 -10.50 2.75
CA GLU A 110 6.51 -11.35 3.45
C GLU A 110 6.67 -10.92 4.91
N ILE A 111 6.89 -9.64 5.16
CA ILE A 111 7.06 -9.12 6.52
C ILE A 111 5.75 -9.28 7.32
N THR A 112 4.59 -9.12 6.67
CA THR A 112 3.29 -9.33 7.32
C THR A 112 3.12 -10.78 7.78
N VAL A 113 3.51 -11.76 6.95
CA VAL A 113 3.48 -13.18 7.31
C VAL A 113 4.38 -13.46 8.50
N VAL A 114 5.64 -13.00 8.46
CA VAL A 114 6.61 -13.18 9.55
C VAL A 114 6.10 -12.57 10.86
N ILE A 115 5.56 -11.35 10.81
CA ILE A 115 4.99 -10.70 12.00
C ILE A 115 3.83 -11.53 12.54
N LYS A 116 2.89 -11.93 11.68
CA LYS A 116 1.70 -12.69 12.11
C LYS A 116 2.07 -14.02 12.74
N GLN A 117 2.99 -14.77 12.12
CA GLN A 117 3.45 -16.05 12.66
C GLN A 117 4.06 -15.87 14.06
N TYR A 118 4.98 -14.92 14.22
CA TYR A 118 5.59 -14.66 15.52
C TYR A 118 4.56 -14.27 16.60
N ILE A 119 3.55 -13.48 16.22
CA ILE A 119 2.46 -13.08 17.12
C ILE A 119 1.62 -14.28 17.53
N LEU A 120 1.21 -15.14 16.60
CA LEU A 120 0.42 -16.33 16.93
C LEU A 120 1.21 -17.32 17.80
N GLU A 121 2.52 -17.48 17.58
CA GLU A 121 3.35 -18.38 18.40
C GLU A 121 3.52 -17.94 19.86
N ARG A 122 3.42 -16.63 20.15
CA ARG A 122 3.81 -16.06 21.45
C ARG A 122 2.72 -15.25 22.15
N PHE A 123 1.71 -14.80 21.42
CA PHE A 123 0.68 -13.85 21.86
C PHE A 123 -0.71 -14.22 21.32
N GLU A 124 -0.99 -15.51 21.15
CA GLU A 124 -2.24 -15.98 20.55
C GLU A 124 -3.47 -15.44 21.29
N ARG A 125 -3.42 -15.47 22.63
CA ARG A 125 -4.52 -14.99 23.48
C ARG A 125 -4.80 -13.51 23.27
N GLU A 126 -3.77 -12.67 23.35
CA GLU A 126 -3.88 -11.22 23.19
C GLU A 126 -4.28 -10.86 21.76
N TYR A 127 -3.79 -11.60 20.77
CA TYR A 127 -4.20 -11.47 19.38
C TYR A 127 -5.69 -11.72 19.19
N ASN A 128 -6.22 -12.82 19.75
CA ASN A 128 -7.63 -13.17 19.64
C ASN A 128 -8.52 -12.09 20.29
N LEU A 129 -8.15 -11.60 21.47
CA LEU A 129 -8.85 -10.49 22.14
C LEU A 129 -8.88 -9.21 21.29
N LEU A 130 -7.80 -8.90 20.60
CA LEU A 130 -7.74 -7.72 19.74
C LEU A 130 -8.58 -7.88 18.46
N VAL A 131 -8.55 -9.05 17.83
CA VAL A 131 -9.25 -9.29 16.56
C VAL A 131 -10.77 -9.49 16.75
N GLU A 132 -11.22 -9.85 17.95
CA GLU A 132 -12.65 -9.82 18.31
C GLU A 132 -13.28 -8.41 18.20
N LEU A 133 -12.46 -7.37 18.31
CA LEU A 133 -12.94 -5.99 18.18
C LEU A 133 -13.22 -5.67 16.70
N PRO A 134 -14.45 -5.23 16.33
CA PRO A 134 -14.86 -5.04 14.93
C PRO A 134 -13.99 -4.08 14.09
N ARG A 135 -13.22 -3.21 14.76
CA ARG A 135 -12.38 -2.18 14.13
C ARG A 135 -10.91 -2.58 13.97
N PHE A 136 -10.50 -3.71 14.53
CA PHE A 136 -9.10 -4.13 14.50
C PHE A 136 -8.90 -5.14 13.38
N SER A 137 -8.25 -4.72 12.31
CA SER A 137 -7.77 -5.67 11.32
C SER A 137 -6.65 -6.52 11.91
N VAL A 138 -6.48 -7.73 11.36
CA VAL A 138 -5.39 -8.66 11.74
C VAL A 138 -4.04 -7.95 11.79
N ILE A 139 -3.74 -7.11 10.80
CA ILE A 139 -2.47 -6.40 10.75
C ILE A 139 -2.35 -5.33 11.84
N VAL A 140 -3.44 -4.64 12.18
CA VAL A 140 -3.44 -3.64 13.25
C VAL A 140 -3.20 -4.31 14.60
N ALA A 141 -3.85 -5.44 14.88
CA ALA A 141 -3.59 -6.23 16.09
C ALA A 141 -2.11 -6.65 16.18
N CYS A 142 -1.57 -7.21 15.10
CA CYS A 142 -0.15 -7.57 15.00
C CYS A 142 0.80 -6.39 15.22
N MET A 143 0.49 -5.22 14.65
CA MET A 143 1.28 -4.00 14.81
C MET A 143 1.25 -3.50 16.25
N ILE A 144 0.09 -3.52 16.91
CA ILE A 144 -0.04 -3.11 18.31
C ILE A 144 0.80 -4.02 19.21
N LEU A 145 0.62 -5.34 19.09
CA LEU A 145 1.37 -6.30 19.91
C LEU A 145 2.88 -6.22 19.65
N SER A 146 3.30 -5.99 18.40
CA SER A 146 4.70 -5.81 18.05
C SER A 146 5.33 -4.51 18.58
N GLU A 147 4.51 -3.48 18.80
CA GLU A 147 4.96 -2.15 19.23
C GLU A 147 4.88 -1.99 20.75
N VAL A 148 3.80 -2.45 21.38
CA VAL A 148 3.56 -2.42 22.82
C VAL A 148 4.42 -3.47 23.53
N GLY A 149 4.47 -4.69 22.99
CA GLY A 149 5.17 -5.83 23.61
C GLY A 149 4.29 -6.58 24.62
N LEU A 150 4.92 -7.49 25.39
CA LEU A 150 4.26 -8.33 26.41
C LEU A 150 3.73 -7.54 27.59
N ASN A 151 4.40 -6.44 27.95
CA ASN A 151 4.12 -5.76 29.20
C ASN A 151 3.50 -4.37 28.98
N VAL A 152 2.18 -4.31 29.17
CA VAL A 152 1.44 -3.05 29.19
C VAL A 152 1.73 -2.22 30.45
N GLU A 153 2.34 -2.81 31.48
CA GLU A 153 2.71 -2.11 32.72
C GLU A 153 3.84 -1.10 32.53
N ASP A 154 4.59 -1.17 31.42
CA ASP A 154 5.51 -0.11 31.00
C ASP A 154 4.77 1.23 30.79
N PHE A 155 3.44 1.19 30.61
CA PHE A 155 2.57 2.36 30.57
C PHE A 155 1.91 2.60 31.92
N LYS A 156 2.26 3.73 32.57
CA LYS A 156 1.69 4.16 33.85
C LYS A 156 0.16 4.26 33.89
N SER A 157 -0.48 4.45 32.74
CA SER A 157 -1.94 4.49 32.60
C SER A 157 -2.36 4.23 31.14
N GLN A 158 -3.64 3.95 30.92
CA GLN A 158 -4.23 3.90 29.58
C GLN A 158 -4.04 5.23 28.82
N GLY A 159 -4.04 6.36 29.53
CA GLY A 159 -3.74 7.68 28.95
C GLY A 159 -2.30 7.79 28.46
N ASN A 160 -1.34 7.19 29.16
CA ASN A 160 0.06 7.15 28.72
C ASN A 160 0.23 6.29 27.46
N LEU A 161 -0.51 5.18 27.35
CA LEU A 161 -0.55 4.36 26.15
C LEU A 161 -1.17 5.13 24.96
N ALA A 162 -2.29 5.84 25.19
CA ALA A 162 -2.94 6.67 24.17
C ALA A 162 -2.06 7.84 23.70
N LEU A 163 -1.31 8.46 24.63
CA LEU A 163 -0.32 9.50 24.33
C LEU A 163 0.81 8.93 23.45
N TRP A 164 1.37 7.78 23.83
CA TRP A 164 2.42 7.10 23.06
C TRP A 164 1.95 6.62 21.68
N ALA A 165 0.69 6.18 21.57
CA ALA A 165 0.08 5.78 20.31
C ALA A 165 -0.24 6.98 19.40
N GLY A 166 -0.16 8.22 19.93
CA GLY A 166 -0.46 9.43 19.17
C GLY A 166 -1.93 9.52 18.76
N VAL A 167 -2.83 8.99 19.59
CA VAL A 167 -4.30 9.07 19.38
C VAL A 167 -4.97 10.06 20.33
N CYS A 168 -4.23 10.56 21.33
CA CYS A 168 -4.69 11.61 22.23
C CYS A 168 -4.28 13.00 21.69
N PRO A 169 -5.23 13.91 21.39
CA PRO A 169 -4.90 15.27 21.03
C PRO A 169 -4.19 15.99 22.18
N GLY A 170 -3.17 16.80 21.89
CA GLY A 170 -2.52 17.62 22.91
C GLY A 170 -3.52 18.59 23.55
N SER A 171 -3.61 18.61 24.88
CA SER A 171 -4.41 19.58 25.63
C SER A 171 -3.54 20.78 25.99
N TYR A 172 -3.52 21.80 25.14
CA TYR A 172 -2.85 23.08 25.42
C TYR A 172 -3.87 24.09 25.92
N GLU A 173 -4.08 24.14 27.23
CA GLU A 173 -4.95 25.12 27.87
C GLU A 173 -4.12 26.02 28.78
N SER A 174 -4.12 27.32 28.50
CA SER A 174 -3.51 28.34 29.34
C SER A 174 -4.53 29.44 29.56
N ALA A 175 -4.77 29.83 30.82
CA ALA A 175 -5.76 30.86 31.18
C ALA A 175 -7.17 30.61 30.58
N GLN A 176 -7.67 29.37 30.63
CA GLN A 176 -8.99 28.95 30.09
C GLN A 176 -9.16 29.12 28.57
N ILE A 177 -8.07 29.38 27.83
CA ILE A 177 -8.08 29.46 26.37
C ILE A 177 -7.49 28.15 25.83
N LYS A 178 -8.32 27.38 25.12
CA LYS A 178 -7.87 26.23 24.34
C LYS A 178 -7.05 26.70 23.14
N LYS A 179 -5.77 26.31 23.09
CA LYS A 179 -4.91 26.45 21.91
C LYS A 179 -4.99 25.18 21.04
N SER A 180 -4.52 25.28 19.80
CA SER A 180 -4.54 24.20 18.79
C SER A 180 -4.16 22.83 19.37
N SER A 181 -5.02 21.84 19.16
CA SER A 181 -4.81 20.46 19.57
C SER A 181 -4.12 19.66 18.47
N HIS A 182 -2.81 19.81 18.33
CA HIS A 182 -2.03 18.95 17.44
C HIS A 182 -1.78 17.60 18.12
N THR A 183 -2.10 16.52 17.41
CA THR A 183 -1.75 15.17 17.83
C THR A 183 -0.26 14.94 17.56
N GLN A 184 0.50 14.50 18.57
CA GLN A 184 1.90 14.19 18.36
C GLN A 184 2.06 13.05 17.36
N LYS A 185 2.83 13.29 16.29
CA LYS A 185 3.27 12.23 15.39
C LYS A 185 4.34 11.41 16.11
N ARG A 186 4.17 10.09 16.11
CA ARG A 186 5.13 9.12 16.67
C ARG A 186 6.51 9.34 16.03
N LYS A 187 7.56 9.49 16.84
CA LYS A 187 8.97 9.56 16.41
C LYS A 187 9.46 8.21 15.90
#